data_AF-A0A0B2VTP1-F1
#
_entry.id   AF-A0A0B2VTP1-F1
#
_cell.length_a   1.000
_cell.length_b   1.000
_cell.length_c   1.000
_cell.angle_alpha   90.00
_cell.angle_beta   90.00
_cell.angle_gamma   90.00
#
_symmetry.space_group_name_H-M   'P 1'
#
loop_
_entity.id
_entity.type
_entity.pdbx_description
1 polymer ?
#
loop_
_entity_poly.entity_id
_entity_poly.type
_entity_poly.pdbx_seq_one_letter_code
_entity_poly.pdbx_strand_id
1 'polypeptide(L)'
;MSRNRHADDILNINVGGKKFTVRRTDLLADPRSRLAEWFRPGTVKPIATDKGGNYYLDRDAKTFRHILAYLRLKKEKFVPSLALPSKPDDLAKLVAECDALNLAELKDLAIDLLQKYQRTEEQHYVTSYVQIALRDLESWQFEKEQVKQNSVSPKKKAGTPQEENFPAQSTYDEWDNM
;
A
#
# COMPACT_ATOMS: atom_id res chain seq x y z
N MET A 1 -22.46 0.47 26.09
CA MET A 1 -21.24 1.33 25.98
C MET A 1 -20.61 1.06 24.62
N SER A 2 -20.45 2.08 23.79
CA SER A 2 -19.72 1.95 22.52
C SER A 2 -18.24 1.74 22.84
N ARG A 3 -17.67 0.57 22.52
CA ARG A 3 -16.22 0.37 22.62
C ARG A 3 -15.55 1.41 21.73
N ASN A 4 -14.62 2.18 22.30
CA ASN A 4 -13.80 3.09 21.51
C ASN A 4 -13.00 2.23 20.51
N ARG A 5 -13.26 2.39 19.20
CA ARG A 5 -12.63 1.58 18.15
C ARG A 5 -11.42 2.35 17.63
N HIS A 6 -10.22 1.83 17.82
CA HIS A 6 -9.00 2.48 17.37
C HIS A 6 -8.51 1.90 16.04
N ALA A 7 -7.77 2.70 15.28
CA ALA A 7 -7.22 2.29 14.00
C ALA A 7 -6.30 1.06 14.11
N ASP A 8 -5.60 0.92 15.24
CA ASP A 8 -4.62 -0.15 15.48
C ASP A 8 -5.18 -1.35 16.26
N ASP A 9 -6.50 -1.45 16.42
CA ASP A 9 -7.14 -2.59 17.08
C ASP A 9 -6.72 -3.93 16.45
N ILE A 10 -6.47 -4.93 17.29
CA ILE A 10 -6.41 -6.33 16.87
C ILE A 10 -7.83 -6.88 16.83
N LEU A 11 -8.22 -7.42 15.68
CA LEU A 11 -9.56 -7.94 15.42
C LEU A 11 -9.51 -9.43 15.11
N ASN A 12 -10.53 -10.16 15.57
CA ASN A 12 -10.76 -11.54 15.17
C ASN A 12 -11.91 -11.59 14.16
N ILE A 13 -11.65 -12.21 13.01
CA ILE A 13 -12.58 -12.37 11.90
C ILE A 13 -12.74 -13.86 11.61
N ASN A 14 -13.97 -14.34 11.59
CA ASN A 14 -14.35 -15.65 11.11
C ASN A 14 -14.78 -15.54 9.65
N VAL A 15 -14.01 -16.13 8.74
CA VAL A 15 -14.28 -16.17 7.30
C VAL A 15 -14.65 -17.59 6.91
N GLY A 16 -15.92 -17.85 6.61
CA GLY A 16 -16.40 -19.17 6.20
C GLY A 16 -16.06 -20.31 7.18
N GLY A 17 -15.98 -20.01 8.48
CA GLY A 17 -15.60 -20.96 9.54
C GLY A 17 -14.12 -20.92 9.95
N LYS A 18 -13.26 -20.22 9.21
CA LYS A 18 -11.82 -20.07 9.53
C LYS A 18 -11.58 -18.75 10.27
N LYS A 19 -10.96 -18.83 11.44
CA LYS A 19 -10.58 -17.64 12.22
C LYS A 19 -9.26 -17.02 11.73
N PHE A 20 -9.25 -15.70 11.61
CA PHE A 20 -8.12 -14.86 11.29
C PHE A 20 -7.99 -13.79 12.37
N THR A 21 -6.77 -13.55 12.84
CA THR A 21 -6.44 -12.42 13.71
C THR A 21 -5.68 -11.40 12.88
N VAL A 22 -6.19 -10.16 12.82
CA VAL A 22 -5.71 -9.11 11.92
C VAL A 22 -5.62 -7.78 12.64
N ARG A 23 -4.79 -6.86 12.14
CA ARG A 23 -4.87 -5.45 12.56
C ARG A 23 -5.93 -4.74 11.75
N ARG A 24 -6.72 -3.87 12.39
CA ARG A 24 -7.70 -3.03 11.69
C ARG A 24 -7.03 -2.20 10.59
N THR A 25 -5.85 -1.64 10.83
CA THR A 25 -5.09 -0.91 9.80
C THR A 25 -4.80 -1.73 8.54
N ASP A 26 -4.67 -3.06 8.63
CA ASP A 26 -4.49 -3.89 7.43
C ASP A 26 -5.79 -3.89 6.60
N LEU A 27 -6.96 -4.02 7.24
CA LEU A 27 -8.27 -3.97 6.57
C LEU A 27 -8.61 -2.60 5.97
N LEU A 28 -7.98 -1.54 6.46
CA LEU A 28 -8.13 -0.16 5.97
C LEU A 28 -7.15 0.18 4.83
N ALA A 29 -6.24 -0.73 4.47
CA ALA A 29 -5.18 -0.46 3.51
C ALA A 29 -5.70 -0.12 2.11
N ASP A 30 -6.87 -0.65 1.73
CA ASP A 30 -7.58 -0.28 0.51
C ASP A 30 -8.86 0.50 0.87
N PRO A 31 -8.83 1.85 0.82
CA PRO A 31 -9.94 2.69 1.29
C PRO A 31 -11.25 2.51 0.52
N ARG A 32 -11.20 1.94 -0.69
CA ARG A 32 -12.37 1.70 -1.54
C ARG A 32 -13.00 0.33 -1.30
N SER A 33 -12.32 -0.56 -0.57
CA SER A 33 -12.81 -1.91 -0.29
C SER A 33 -13.96 -1.92 0.72
N ARG A 34 -14.80 -2.96 0.64
CA ARG A 34 -15.85 -3.22 1.65
C ARG A 34 -15.26 -3.48 3.03
N LEU A 35 -14.06 -4.06 3.08
CA LEU A 35 -13.33 -4.25 4.33
C LEU A 35 -13.03 -2.89 4.99
N ALA A 36 -12.57 -1.90 4.23
CA ALA A 36 -12.34 -0.57 4.78
C ALA A 36 -13.62 0.10 5.28
N GLU A 37 -14.74 -0.08 4.56
CA GLU A 37 -16.05 0.42 4.97
C GLU A 37 -16.52 -0.19 6.31
N TRP A 38 -16.49 -1.52 6.42
CA TRP A 38 -16.99 -2.24 7.60
C TRP A 38 -16.13 -2.03 8.84
N PHE A 39 -14.82 -1.89 8.65
CA PHE A 39 -13.86 -1.84 9.74
C PHE A 39 -13.32 -0.44 10.03
N ARG A 40 -13.84 0.62 9.41
CA ARG A 40 -13.47 2.01 9.76
C ARG A 40 -13.86 2.34 11.21
N PRO A 41 -13.01 3.07 11.97
CA PRO A 41 -13.43 3.66 13.22
C PRO A 41 -14.68 4.53 13.02
N GLY A 42 -15.68 4.36 13.89
CA GLY A 42 -16.95 5.09 13.80
C GLY A 42 -18.04 4.45 12.94
N THR A 43 -17.81 3.30 12.29
CA THR A 43 -18.85 2.61 11.50
C THR A 43 -20.09 2.28 12.35
N VAL A 44 -21.22 2.92 12.08
CA VAL A 44 -22.44 2.85 12.91
C VAL A 44 -23.06 1.44 12.94
N LYS A 45 -23.01 0.74 11.81
CA LYS A 45 -23.52 -0.63 11.67
C LYS A 45 -22.38 -1.58 11.31
N PRO A 46 -21.68 -2.18 12.30
CA PRO A 46 -20.68 -3.19 12.01
C PRO A 46 -21.34 -4.44 11.42
N ILE A 47 -20.55 -5.25 10.72
CA ILE A 47 -20.99 -6.58 10.26
C ILE A 47 -21.31 -7.49 11.44
N ALA A 48 -22.10 -8.54 11.17
CA ALA A 48 -22.48 -9.52 12.15
C ALA A 48 -21.26 -10.20 12.80
N THR A 49 -21.45 -10.71 14.01
CA THR A 49 -20.47 -11.54 14.72
C THR A 49 -20.99 -12.95 14.90
N ASP A 50 -20.09 -13.94 14.93
CA ASP A 50 -20.43 -15.31 15.33
C ASP A 50 -20.73 -15.41 16.84
N LYS A 51 -21.10 -16.61 17.32
CA LYS A 51 -21.38 -16.89 18.74
C LYS A 51 -20.18 -16.59 19.67
N GLY A 52 -18.97 -16.53 19.14
CA GLY A 52 -17.74 -16.21 19.87
C GLY A 52 -17.36 -14.73 19.81
N GLY A 53 -18.21 -13.87 19.23
CA GLY A 53 -17.95 -12.44 19.09
C GLY A 53 -16.93 -12.09 18.00
N ASN A 54 -16.55 -13.04 17.14
CA ASN A 54 -15.66 -12.75 16.00
C ASN A 54 -16.49 -12.18 14.86
N TYR A 55 -15.99 -11.15 14.17
CA TYR A 55 -16.66 -10.61 12.99
C TYR A 55 -16.83 -11.70 11.93
N TYR A 56 -18.03 -11.88 11.40
CA TYR A 56 -18.34 -12.99 10.50
C TYR A 56 -18.41 -12.51 9.05
N LEU A 57 -17.62 -13.15 8.19
CA LEU A 57 -17.65 -13.00 6.73
C LEU A 57 -18.06 -14.33 6.11
N ASP A 58 -19.17 -14.31 5.39
CA ASP A 58 -19.68 -15.47 4.66
C ASP A 58 -18.98 -15.63 3.30
N ARG A 59 -17.65 -15.77 3.33
CA ARG A 59 -16.76 -15.77 2.16
C ARG A 59 -15.76 -16.94 2.23
N ASP A 60 -15.05 -17.20 1.13
CA ASP A 60 -14.06 -18.29 1.10
C ASP A 60 -12.77 -17.96 1.88
N ALA A 61 -12.45 -18.80 2.86
CA ALA A 61 -11.29 -18.64 3.73
C ALA A 61 -9.95 -18.80 3.02
N LYS A 62 -9.87 -19.66 1.99
CA LYS A 62 -8.60 -19.94 1.30
C LYS A 62 -8.18 -18.72 0.50
N THR A 63 -9.13 -18.16 -0.24
CA THR A 63 -8.95 -16.94 -1.02
C THR A 63 -8.71 -15.72 -0.12
N PHE A 64 -9.38 -15.62 1.02
CA PHE A 64 -9.17 -14.51 1.96
C PHE A 64 -7.72 -14.40 2.47
N ARG A 65 -6.97 -15.50 2.51
CA ARG A 65 -5.52 -15.45 2.82
C ARG A 65 -4.76 -14.55 1.84
N HIS A 66 -5.08 -14.62 0.55
CA HIS A 66 -4.44 -13.81 -0.50
C HIS A 66 -4.88 -12.36 -0.41
N ILE A 67 -6.15 -12.11 -0.10
CA ILE A 67 -6.66 -10.75 0.17
C ILE A 67 -5.93 -10.11 1.35
N LEU A 68 -5.77 -10.84 2.45
CA LEU A 68 -5.06 -10.36 3.63
C LEU A 68 -3.57 -10.12 3.35
N ALA A 69 -2.93 -10.98 2.54
CA ALA A 69 -1.56 -10.75 2.08
C ALA A 69 -1.46 -9.46 1.26
N TYR A 70 -2.33 -9.27 0.26
CA TYR A 70 -2.39 -8.05 -0.56
C TYR A 70 -2.52 -6.79 0.30
N LEU A 71 -3.46 -6.77 1.25
CA LEU A 71 -3.70 -5.62 2.11
C LEU A 71 -2.46 -5.24 2.94
N ARG A 72 -1.73 -6.24 3.44
CA ARG A 72 -0.46 -6.02 4.18
C ARG A 72 0.63 -5.46 3.28
N LEU A 73 0.84 -6.07 2.11
CA LEU A 73 1.84 -5.60 1.14
C LEU A 73 1.54 -4.18 0.66
N LYS A 74 0.27 -3.89 0.37
CA LYS A 74 -0.20 -2.55 -0.02
C LYS A 74 0.09 -1.51 1.06
N LYS A 75 -0.25 -1.82 2.32
CA LYS A 75 0.01 -0.94 3.46
C LYS A 75 1.50 -0.66 3.63
N GLU A 76 2.34 -1.66 3.42
CA GLU A 76 3.80 -1.57 3.51
C GLU A 76 4.45 -0.93 2.27
N LYS A 77 3.65 -0.58 1.24
CA LYS A 77 4.12 -0.12 -0.06
C LYS A 77 5.14 -1.10 -0.67
N PHE A 78 4.81 -2.39 -0.55
CA PHE A 78 5.55 -3.51 -1.15
C PHE A 78 4.80 -4.06 -2.35
N VAL A 79 5.45 -4.96 -3.09
CA VAL A 79 4.98 -5.53 -4.36
C VAL A 79 3.67 -6.32 -4.18
N PRO A 80 2.51 -5.79 -4.63
CA PRO A 80 1.22 -6.43 -4.35
C PRO A 80 0.98 -7.74 -5.10
N SER A 81 1.61 -7.93 -6.27
CA SER A 81 1.48 -9.14 -7.10
C SER A 81 2.00 -10.41 -6.42
N LEU A 82 2.86 -10.28 -5.39
CA LEU A 82 3.33 -11.41 -4.58
C LEU A 82 2.24 -12.01 -3.69
N ALA A 83 1.11 -11.33 -3.50
CA ALA A 83 -0.04 -11.88 -2.82
C ALA A 83 -0.85 -12.87 -3.69
N LEU A 84 -0.62 -12.88 -5.01
CA LEU A 84 -1.40 -13.70 -5.94
C LEU A 84 -1.11 -15.19 -5.76
N PRO A 85 -2.12 -16.07 -5.87
CA PRO A 85 -1.90 -17.51 -6.00
C PRO A 85 -1.26 -17.85 -7.35
N SER A 86 -0.50 -18.94 -7.41
CA SER A 86 0.16 -19.40 -8.63
C SER A 86 -0.75 -20.25 -9.53
N LYS A 87 -1.82 -20.84 -8.99
CA LYS A 87 -2.70 -21.72 -9.77
C LYS A 87 -3.82 -20.92 -10.46
N PRO A 88 -4.14 -21.21 -11.73
CA PRO A 88 -5.21 -20.52 -12.45
C PRO A 88 -6.59 -20.64 -11.79
N ASP A 89 -6.91 -21.79 -11.19
CA ASP A 89 -8.20 -22.01 -10.52
C ASP A 89 -8.34 -21.15 -9.26
N ASP A 90 -7.27 -21.02 -8.47
CA ASP A 90 -7.24 -20.16 -7.29
C ASP A 90 -7.23 -18.67 -7.68
N LEU A 91 -6.63 -18.29 -8.80
CA LEU A 91 -6.74 -16.93 -9.34
C LEU A 91 -8.17 -16.59 -9.76
N ALA A 92 -8.87 -17.51 -10.45
CA ALA A 92 -10.25 -17.29 -10.84
C ALA A 92 -11.17 -17.11 -9.62
N LYS A 93 -10.98 -17.91 -8.56
CA LYS A 93 -11.67 -17.73 -7.27
C LYS A 93 -11.32 -16.38 -6.63
N LEU A 94 -10.05 -15.97 -6.68
CA LEU A 94 -9.61 -14.65 -6.19
C LEU A 94 -10.31 -13.50 -6.93
N VAL A 95 -10.44 -13.57 -8.25
CA VAL A 95 -11.17 -12.54 -9.03
C VAL A 95 -12.61 -12.39 -8.53
N ALA A 96 -13.32 -13.50 -8.28
CA ALA A 96 -14.69 -13.47 -7.77
C ALA A 96 -14.79 -12.86 -6.36
N GLU A 97 -13.85 -13.17 -5.48
CA GLU A 97 -13.79 -12.58 -4.13
C GLU A 97 -13.42 -11.10 -4.14
N CYS A 98 -12.51 -10.68 -5.03
CA CYS A 98 -12.14 -9.28 -5.21
C CYS A 98 -13.32 -8.44 -5.69
N ASP A 99 -14.15 -8.98 -6.58
CA ASP A 99 -15.38 -8.31 -7.04
C ASP A 99 -16.36 -8.10 -5.87
N ALA A 100 -16.63 -9.15 -5.12
CA ALA A 100 -17.57 -9.10 -3.99
C ALA A 100 -17.14 -8.17 -2.85
N LEU A 101 -15.84 -7.96 -2.67
CA LEU A 101 -15.24 -7.11 -1.64
C LEU A 101 -14.76 -5.74 -2.15
N ASN A 102 -14.99 -5.44 -3.44
CA ASN A 102 -14.57 -4.21 -4.11
C ASN A 102 -13.06 -3.92 -4.01
N LEU A 103 -12.23 -4.91 -4.36
CA LEU A 103 -10.76 -4.84 -4.36
C LEU A 103 -10.25 -4.73 -5.81
N ALA A 104 -10.48 -3.57 -6.45
CA ALA A 104 -10.23 -3.36 -7.88
C ALA A 104 -8.77 -3.64 -8.29
N GLU A 105 -7.78 -3.09 -7.57
CA GLU A 105 -6.37 -3.30 -7.92
C GLU A 105 -5.95 -4.77 -7.83
N LEU A 106 -6.37 -5.48 -6.76
CA LEU A 106 -6.07 -6.91 -6.64
C LEU A 106 -6.79 -7.74 -7.72
N LYS A 107 -8.02 -7.34 -8.10
CA LYS A 107 -8.77 -7.95 -9.20
C LYS A 107 -8.01 -7.82 -10.52
N ASP A 108 -7.55 -6.61 -10.83
CA ASP A 108 -6.83 -6.31 -12.07
C ASP A 108 -5.52 -7.11 -12.14
N LEU A 109 -4.74 -7.14 -11.05
CA LEU A 109 -3.52 -7.96 -10.95
C LEU A 109 -3.78 -9.46 -11.19
N ALA A 110 -4.88 -9.99 -10.64
CA ALA A 110 -5.24 -11.39 -10.84
C ALA A 110 -5.68 -11.69 -12.28
N ILE A 111 -6.45 -10.78 -12.91
CA ILE A 111 -6.87 -10.89 -14.30
C ILE A 111 -5.65 -10.83 -15.24
N ASP A 112 -4.71 -9.92 -15.00
CA ASP A 112 -3.50 -9.78 -15.81
C ASP A 112 -2.66 -11.07 -15.79
N LEU A 113 -2.54 -11.73 -14.63
CA LEU A 113 -1.84 -13.00 -14.52
C LEU A 113 -2.58 -14.13 -15.24
N LEU A 114 -3.92 -14.20 -15.12
CA LEU A 114 -4.74 -15.17 -15.86
C LEU A 114 -4.61 -15.01 -17.38
N GLN A 115 -4.63 -13.76 -17.88
CA GLN A 115 -4.43 -13.49 -19.30
C GLN A 115 -3.05 -13.92 -19.80
N LYS A 116 -2.02 -13.82 -18.96
CA LYS A 116 -0.68 -14.33 -19.29
C LYS A 116 -0.65 -15.86 -19.38
N TYR A 117 -1.37 -16.55 -18.50
CA TYR A 117 -1.52 -18.00 -18.59
C TYR A 117 -2.24 -18.44 -19.85
N GLN A 118 -3.23 -17.68 -20.34
CA GLN A 118 -3.88 -17.99 -21.61
C GLN A 118 -2.92 -17.92 -22.81
N ARG A 119 -1.88 -17.07 -22.74
CA ARG A 119 -0.89 -16.87 -23.82
C ARG A 119 0.30 -17.83 -23.74
N THR A 120 0.51 -18.45 -22.58
CA THR A 120 1.56 -19.46 -22.38
C THR A 120 0.93 -20.84 -22.50
N GLU A 121 1.63 -21.82 -23.08
CA GLU A 121 1.10 -23.18 -23.16
C GLU A 121 0.65 -23.69 -21.76
N GLU A 122 -0.43 -24.48 -21.71
CA GLU A 122 -1.26 -24.77 -20.53
C GLU A 122 -0.52 -25.27 -19.25
N GLN A 123 0.77 -25.60 -19.36
CA GLN A 123 1.58 -26.20 -18.29
C GLN A 123 2.62 -25.26 -17.65
N HIS A 124 2.77 -24.02 -18.13
CA HIS A 124 3.83 -23.10 -17.67
C HIS A 124 3.38 -21.98 -16.71
N TYR A 125 2.25 -22.16 -16.03
CA TYR A 125 1.73 -21.14 -15.09
C TYR A 125 2.72 -20.77 -13.97
N VAL A 126 3.57 -21.71 -13.54
CA VAL A 126 4.65 -21.42 -12.58
C VAL A 126 5.66 -20.45 -13.18
N THR A 127 6.06 -20.66 -14.43
CA THR A 127 7.00 -19.78 -15.14
C THR A 127 6.44 -18.36 -15.26
N SER A 128 5.19 -18.21 -15.71
CA SER A 128 4.61 -16.87 -15.87
C SER A 128 4.40 -16.16 -14.52
N TYR A 129 4.10 -16.90 -13.45
CA TYR A 129 4.09 -16.35 -12.08
C TYR A 129 5.47 -15.85 -11.66
N VAL A 130 6.50 -16.69 -11.80
CA VAL A 130 7.88 -16.35 -11.40
C VAL A 130 8.40 -15.14 -12.16
N GLN A 131 8.17 -15.08 -13.48
CA GLN A 131 8.58 -13.96 -14.31
C GLN A 131 7.97 -12.63 -13.84
N ILE A 132 6.69 -12.64 -13.45
CA ILE A 132 6.04 -11.43 -12.91
C ILE A 132 6.60 -11.07 -11.55
N ALA A 133 6.73 -12.05 -10.65
CA ALA A 133 7.23 -11.83 -9.30
C ALA A 133 8.63 -11.20 -9.32
N LEU A 134 9.53 -11.73 -10.16
CA LEU A 134 10.89 -11.19 -10.32
C LEU A 134 10.87 -9.78 -10.91
N ARG A 135 10.16 -9.57 -12.02
CA ARG A 135 10.04 -8.25 -12.67
C ARG A 135 9.54 -7.17 -11.71
N ASP A 136 8.50 -7.48 -10.93
CA ASP A 136 7.88 -6.51 -10.04
C ASP A 136 8.77 -6.25 -8.80
N LEU A 137 9.50 -7.27 -8.31
CA LEU A 137 10.52 -7.11 -7.26
C LEU A 137 11.68 -6.23 -7.71
N GLU A 138 12.21 -6.46 -8.91
CA GLU A 138 13.29 -5.65 -9.50
C GLU A 138 12.85 -4.19 -9.66
N SER A 139 11.63 -3.97 -10.16
CA SER A 139 11.05 -2.63 -10.31
C SER A 139 10.97 -1.90 -8.97
N TRP A 140 10.47 -2.56 -7.92
CA TRP A 140 10.40 -1.99 -6.58
C TRP A 140 11.78 -1.70 -5.96
N GLN A 141 12.77 -2.57 -6.20
CA GLN A 141 14.15 -2.34 -5.73
C GLN A 141 14.74 -1.10 -6.39
N PHE A 142 14.59 -0.99 -7.71
CA PHE A 142 15.07 0.16 -8.48
C PHE A 142 14.44 1.47 -8.02
N GLU A 143 13.12 1.51 -7.81
CA GLU A 143 12.42 2.69 -7.27
C GLU A 143 12.97 3.12 -5.90
N LYS A 144 13.26 2.15 -5.02
CA LYS A 144 13.85 2.45 -3.71
C LYS A 144 15.27 3.01 -3.79
N GLU A 145 16.07 2.54 -4.75
CA GLU A 145 17.43 3.05 -4.98
C GLU A 145 17.41 4.48 -5.52
N GLN A 146 16.49 4.80 -6.44
CA GLN A 146 16.32 6.15 -6.99
C GLN A 146 15.89 7.16 -5.92
N VAL A 147 14.96 6.79 -5.04
CA VAL A 147 14.55 7.65 -3.91
C VAL A 147 15.72 7.92 -2.97
N LYS A 148 16.57 6.92 -2.71
CA LYS A 148 17.79 7.11 -1.91
C LYS A 148 18.76 8.06 -2.59
N GLN A 149 19.08 7.87 -3.87
CA GLN A 149 20.01 8.74 -4.60
C GLN A 149 19.52 10.19 -4.69
N ASN A 150 18.23 10.41 -4.97
CA ASN A 150 17.64 11.75 -5.04
C ASN A 150 17.55 12.46 -3.68
N SER A 151 17.46 11.72 -2.57
CA SER A 151 17.45 12.29 -1.22
C SER A 151 18.81 12.79 -0.71
N VAL A 152 19.91 12.51 -1.43
CA VAL A 152 21.30 12.78 -1.00
C VAL A 152 21.91 14.04 -1.66
N SER A 153 21.18 14.80 -2.47
CA SER A 153 21.71 16.06 -3.04
C SER A 153 21.84 17.19 -1.99
N PRO A 154 23.03 17.79 -1.78
CA PRO A 154 23.26 18.74 -0.68
C PRO A 154 22.71 20.14 -0.96
N LYS A 155 22.12 20.75 0.08
CA LYS A 155 21.87 22.20 0.18
C LYS A 155 23.15 22.96 -0.18
N LYS A 156 23.15 23.71 -1.28
CA LYS A 156 24.19 24.73 -1.54
C LYS A 156 24.13 25.76 -0.42
N LYS A 157 25.21 25.84 0.35
CA LYS A 157 25.48 26.91 1.33
C LYS A 157 25.44 28.26 0.59
N ALA A 158 24.62 29.19 1.08
CA ALA A 158 24.75 30.60 0.76
C ALA A 158 26.11 31.09 1.32
N GLY A 159 26.99 31.54 0.45
CA GLY A 159 28.25 32.17 0.83
C GLY A 159 28.02 33.61 1.23
N THR A 160 28.43 33.95 2.44
CA THR A 160 28.72 35.31 2.89
C THR A 160 30.00 35.83 2.22
N PRO A 161 30.02 37.02 1.61
CA PRO A 161 31.27 37.70 1.25
C PRO A 161 31.80 38.49 2.46
N GLN A 162 33.07 38.28 2.82
CA GLN A 162 33.80 39.11 3.80
C GLN A 162 34.46 40.32 3.12
N GLU A 163 34.30 41.46 3.79
CA GLU A 163 35.13 42.68 3.91
C GLU A 163 36.33 42.90 2.96
N GLU A 164 36.27 44.01 2.22
CA GLU A 164 37.46 44.77 1.78
C GLU A 164 37.36 46.24 2.23
N ASN A 165 38.12 46.53 3.28
CA ASN A 165 39.00 47.68 3.50
C ASN A 165 38.78 48.96 2.64
N PHE A 166 38.33 50.05 3.28
CA PHE A 166 38.39 51.41 2.75
C PHE A 166 39.72 52.10 3.09
N PRO A 167 40.38 52.83 2.17
CA PRO A 167 41.38 53.82 2.54
C PRO A 167 40.72 55.15 2.97
N ALA A 168 41.37 55.84 3.91
CA ALA A 168 40.95 57.11 4.49
C ALA A 168 41.23 58.33 3.59
N GLN A 169 40.63 59.48 4.00
CA GLN A 169 40.82 60.88 3.54
C GLN A 169 39.85 61.31 2.42
N SER A 170 39.19 62.48 2.42
CA SER A 170 39.26 63.71 3.23
C SER A 170 38.03 64.57 2.87
N THR A 171 37.50 65.32 3.85
CA THR A 171 36.91 66.68 3.76
C THR A 171 35.96 67.03 2.59
N TYR A 172 34.68 67.32 2.88
CA TYR A 172 34.11 68.68 2.94
C TYR A 172 32.60 68.61 3.20
N ASP A 173 32.15 69.28 4.25
CA ASP A 173 30.77 69.78 4.40
C ASP A 173 30.50 70.82 3.30
N GLU A 174 29.32 70.79 2.68
CA GLU A 174 28.60 72.01 2.31
C GLU A 174 27.17 71.66 1.87
N TRP A 175 26.25 71.83 2.82
CA TRP A 175 24.86 72.15 2.55
C TRP A 175 24.80 73.66 2.25
N ASP A 176 24.67 74.06 0.99
CA ASP A 176 23.90 75.26 0.63
C ASP A 176 23.55 75.32 -0.88
N ASN A 177 22.40 75.94 -1.18
CA ASN A 177 21.78 76.25 -2.48
C ASN A 177 20.85 75.22 -3.15
N MET A 178 19.58 75.21 -2.73
CA MET A 178 18.47 75.88 -3.46
C MET A 178 17.17 75.85 -2.65
#